data_AF-A0A850GQF0-F1
#
_entry.id   AF-A0A850GQF0-F1
#
_cell.length_a   1.000
_cell.length_b   1.000
_cell.length_c   1.000
_cell.angle_alpha   90.00
_cell.angle_beta   90.00
_cell.angle_gamma   90.00
#
_symmetry.space_group_name_H-M   'P 1'
#
loop_
_entity.id
_entity.type
_entity.pdbx_description
1 polymer ?
#
loop_
_entity_poly.entity_id
_entity_poly.type
_entity_poly.pdbx_seq_one_letter_code
_entity_poly.pdbx_strand_id
1 'polypeptide(L)'
;MTVQRLRRPTTPYLLACVLALAACDKSSAEDPAAKAQAKADADAKAEAEEEARIERLVAEKRAREKAEHDKTYGGMVERFVKEPEALPKDLDAACTELIENYSDWIKAVYFDDDRAQLEFFDHKKKNLGVVKGKCAKVGNIAAAACMTGVIKGVSADDVSEADRKLIQAEPDYLFDECVAKFAPDNQ
;
A
#
# COMPACT_ATOMS: atom_id res chain seq x y z
N MET A 1 -2.62 -24.26 -29.12
CA MET A 1 -2.97 -22.83 -29.25
C MET A 1 -1.79 -22.13 -29.91
N THR A 2 -1.96 -21.73 -31.16
CA THR A 2 -0.85 -21.32 -32.06
C THR A 2 -0.92 -19.81 -32.26
N VAL A 3 0.15 -19.10 -31.86
CA VAL A 3 0.22 -17.63 -31.90
C VAL A 3 0.63 -17.18 -33.31
N GLN A 4 -0.31 -16.58 -34.05
CA GLN A 4 -0.04 -15.92 -35.34
C GLN A 4 0.62 -14.55 -35.12
N ARG A 5 1.86 -14.38 -35.60
CA ARG A 5 2.54 -13.09 -35.71
C ARG A 5 2.08 -12.35 -36.97
N LEU A 6 1.42 -11.21 -36.81
CA LEU A 6 1.09 -10.31 -37.91
C LEU A 6 2.33 -9.53 -38.36
N ARG A 7 2.79 -9.80 -39.59
CA ARG A 7 3.77 -9.00 -40.33
C ARG A 7 3.09 -7.73 -40.83
N ARG A 8 3.66 -6.56 -40.54
CA ARG A 8 3.25 -5.30 -41.20
C ARG A 8 3.92 -5.18 -42.58
N PRO A 9 3.20 -4.65 -43.58
CA PRO A 9 3.71 -4.52 -44.95
C PRO A 9 4.63 -3.31 -45.08
N THR A 10 5.72 -3.53 -45.82
CA THR A 10 6.55 -2.54 -46.49
C THR A 10 5.76 -1.85 -47.61
N THR A 11 5.70 -0.52 -47.61
CA THR A 11 5.19 0.26 -48.76
C THR A 11 6.30 1.20 -49.25
N PRO A 12 6.76 1.08 -50.51
CA PRO A 12 7.70 2.01 -51.11
C PRO A 12 6.91 3.17 -51.75
N TYR A 13 7.12 4.39 -51.27
CA TYR A 13 6.57 5.59 -51.91
C TYR A 13 7.70 6.39 -52.57
N LEU A 14 7.77 6.19 -53.89
CA LEU A 14 7.94 7.17 -54.95
C LEU A 14 8.65 8.50 -54.61
N LEU A 15 9.86 8.58 -55.17
CA LEU A 15 10.54 9.78 -55.62
C LEU A 15 9.59 10.65 -56.48
N ALA A 16 9.34 11.88 -56.06
CA ALA A 16 8.81 12.95 -56.91
C ALA A 16 9.60 14.23 -56.66
N CYS A 17 10.59 14.48 -57.51
CA CYS A 17 11.29 15.75 -57.61
C CYS A 17 10.36 16.81 -58.19
N VAL A 18 9.93 17.77 -57.37
CA VAL A 18 9.36 19.04 -57.83
C VAL A 18 10.34 20.15 -57.46
N LEU A 19 11.13 20.57 -58.46
CA LEU A 19 11.88 21.81 -58.45
C LEU A 19 10.88 22.96 -58.61
N ALA A 20 10.47 23.56 -57.49
CA ALA A 20 9.77 24.83 -57.48
C ALA A 20 10.74 25.93 -57.02
N LEU A 21 10.94 26.91 -57.91
CA LEU A 21 11.54 28.21 -57.62
C LEU A 21 10.79 28.87 -56.45
N ALA A 22 11.46 29.05 -55.32
CA ALA A 22 11.06 29.99 -54.29
C ALA A 22 11.99 31.21 -54.37
N ALA A 23 11.36 32.37 -54.51
CA ALA A 23 11.99 33.67 -54.47
C ALA A 23 12.84 33.84 -53.20
N CYS A 24 13.91 34.60 -53.36
CA CYS A 24 14.74 35.11 -52.30
C CYS A 24 13.95 36.16 -51.51
N ASP A 25 13.08 35.69 -50.61
CA ASP A 25 12.59 36.49 -49.49
C ASP A 25 13.52 36.24 -48.31
N LYS A 26 13.89 37.31 -47.59
CA LYS A 26 14.81 37.28 -46.45
C LYS A 26 14.16 36.48 -45.30
N SER A 27 14.29 35.16 -45.33
CA SER A 27 14.15 34.36 -44.12
C SER A 27 15.54 34.18 -43.52
N SER A 28 15.74 34.76 -42.34
CA SER A 28 16.89 34.44 -41.51
C SER A 28 17.00 32.92 -41.42
N ALA A 29 18.09 32.36 -41.95
CA ALA A 29 18.40 30.96 -41.76
C ALA A 29 18.63 30.75 -40.27
N GLU A 30 17.59 30.29 -39.57
CA GLU A 30 17.71 29.89 -38.17
C GLU A 30 18.80 28.82 -38.08
N ASP A 31 19.78 29.08 -37.21
CA ASP A 31 20.88 28.17 -36.98
C ASP A 31 20.33 26.79 -36.56
N PRO A 32 20.62 25.72 -37.30
CA PRO A 32 20.15 24.38 -36.97
C PRO A 32 20.56 23.94 -35.57
N ALA A 33 21.65 24.47 -35.01
CA ALA A 33 22.05 24.24 -33.63
C ALA A 33 21.10 24.91 -32.62
N ALA A 34 20.63 26.14 -32.91
CA ALA A 34 19.66 26.85 -32.07
C ALA A 34 18.29 26.14 -32.07
N LYS A 35 17.88 25.57 -33.21
CA LYS A 35 16.64 24.75 -33.29
C LYS A 35 16.75 23.43 -32.54
N ALA A 36 17.90 22.76 -32.60
CA ALA A 36 18.11 21.51 -31.88
C ALA A 36 18.11 21.73 -30.35
N GLN A 37 18.72 22.82 -29.89
CA GLN A 37 18.75 23.17 -28.47
C GLN A 37 17.37 23.59 -27.95
N ALA A 38 16.64 24.43 -28.70
CA ALA A 38 15.27 24.80 -28.33
C ALA A 38 14.32 23.59 -28.26
N LYS A 39 14.52 22.59 -29.13
CA LYS A 39 13.77 21.33 -29.06
C LYS A 39 14.15 20.49 -27.84
N ALA A 40 15.45 20.35 -27.55
CA ALA A 40 15.90 19.61 -26.36
C ALA A 40 15.42 20.25 -25.06
N ASP A 41 15.44 21.58 -24.96
CA ASP A 41 14.92 22.30 -23.80
C ASP A 41 13.39 22.16 -23.66
N ALA A 42 12.66 22.15 -24.78
CA ALA A 42 11.21 21.91 -24.78
C ALA A 42 10.85 20.47 -24.40
N ASP A 43 11.59 19.49 -24.91
CA ASP A 43 11.40 18.07 -24.59
C ASP A 43 11.71 17.81 -23.09
N ALA A 44 12.81 18.35 -22.56
CA ALA A 44 13.16 18.22 -21.14
C ALA A 44 12.14 18.90 -20.21
N LYS A 45 11.60 20.07 -20.61
CA LYS A 45 10.55 20.75 -19.85
C LYS A 45 9.25 19.94 -19.87
N ALA A 46 8.88 19.34 -21.00
CA ALA A 46 7.69 18.51 -21.12
C ALA A 46 7.78 17.23 -20.27
N GLU A 47 8.96 16.61 -20.21
CA GLU A 47 9.21 15.45 -19.34
C GLU A 47 9.07 15.82 -17.85
N ALA A 48 9.71 16.92 -17.41
CA ALA A 48 9.60 17.38 -16.02
C ALA A 48 8.16 17.76 -15.62
N GLU A 49 7.39 18.37 -16.53
CA GLU A 49 5.97 18.69 -16.29
C GLU A 49 5.10 17.42 -16.20
N GLU A 50 5.39 16.38 -16.99
CA GLU A 50 4.69 15.10 -16.93
C GLU A 50 5.02 14.33 -15.65
N GLU A 51 6.29 14.28 -15.24
CA GLU A 51 6.69 13.67 -13.96
C GLU A 51 6.01 14.36 -12.78
N ALA A 52 6.04 15.69 -12.73
CA ALA A 52 5.33 16.46 -11.70
C ALA A 52 3.81 16.28 -11.74
N ARG A 53 3.21 15.98 -12.91
CA ARG A 53 1.79 15.63 -13.01
C ARG A 53 1.53 14.24 -12.45
N ILE A 54 2.36 13.26 -12.78
CA ILE A 54 2.25 11.88 -12.26
C ILE A 54 2.41 11.87 -10.74
N GLU A 55 3.40 12.58 -10.19
CA GLU A 55 3.61 12.68 -8.74
C GLU A 55 2.39 13.27 -8.03
N ARG A 56 1.81 14.34 -8.58
CA ARG A 56 0.57 14.94 -8.03
C ARG A 56 -0.61 13.98 -8.08
N LEU A 57 -0.81 13.27 -9.19
CA LEU A 57 -1.89 12.29 -9.32
C LEU A 57 -1.71 11.11 -8.34
N VAL A 58 -0.48 10.64 -8.14
CA VAL A 58 -0.18 9.58 -7.16
C VAL A 58 -0.41 10.09 -5.74
N ALA A 59 0.03 11.29 -5.40
CA ALA A 59 -0.19 11.90 -4.10
C ALA A 59 -1.68 12.12 -3.81
N GLU A 60 -2.44 12.64 -4.78
CA GLU A 60 -3.90 12.82 -4.67
C GLU A 60 -4.62 11.48 -4.50
N LYS A 61 -4.25 10.47 -5.30
CA LYS A 61 -4.82 9.13 -5.18
C LYS A 61 -4.55 8.53 -3.80
N ARG A 62 -3.31 8.61 -3.29
CA ARG A 62 -2.96 8.14 -1.95
C ARG A 62 -3.72 8.88 -0.86
N ALA A 63 -3.84 10.20 -0.98
CA ALA A 63 -4.58 11.01 -0.02
C ALA A 63 -6.08 10.63 0.00
N ARG A 64 -6.67 10.39 -1.17
CA ARG A 64 -8.05 9.93 -1.29
C ARG A 64 -8.26 8.53 -0.73
N GLU A 65 -7.39 7.58 -1.10
CA GLU A 65 -7.45 6.21 -0.58
C GLU A 65 -7.30 6.20 0.94
N LYS A 66 -6.37 6.99 1.50
CA LYS A 66 -6.23 7.16 2.94
C LYS A 66 -7.49 7.76 3.57
N ALA A 67 -8.07 8.81 2.99
CA ALA A 67 -9.29 9.42 3.54
C ALA A 67 -10.51 8.47 3.50
N GLU A 68 -10.65 7.67 2.44
CA GLU A 68 -11.70 6.65 2.34
C GLU A 68 -11.44 5.50 3.35
N HIS A 69 -10.19 5.14 3.55
CA HIS A 69 -9.75 4.15 4.53
C HIS A 69 -10.01 4.61 5.97
N ASP A 70 -9.53 5.81 6.33
CA ASP A 70 -9.76 6.45 7.63
C ASP A 70 -11.26 6.59 7.94
N LYS A 71 -12.09 6.88 6.92
CA LYS A 71 -13.56 6.92 7.09
C LYS A 71 -14.16 5.54 7.39
N THR A 72 -13.60 4.49 6.80
CA THR A 72 -14.09 3.11 6.94
C THR A 72 -13.65 2.50 8.25
N TYR A 73 -12.39 2.73 8.66
CA TYR A 73 -11.79 2.07 9.81
C TYR A 73 -11.59 2.97 11.03
N GLY A 74 -11.68 4.30 10.90
CA GLY A 74 -11.37 5.24 11.98
C GLY A 74 -12.17 5.02 13.25
N GLY A 75 -13.46 4.68 13.13
CA GLY A 75 -14.29 4.31 14.29
C GLY A 75 -13.81 3.05 15.01
N MET A 76 -13.24 2.08 14.29
CA MET A 76 -12.63 0.88 14.89
C MET A 76 -11.27 1.19 15.53
N VAL A 77 -10.47 2.06 14.92
CA VAL A 77 -9.20 2.53 15.51
C VAL A 77 -9.47 3.23 16.85
N GLU A 78 -10.42 4.15 16.90
CA GLU A 78 -10.82 4.82 18.15
C GLU A 78 -11.34 3.83 19.20
N ARG A 79 -12.09 2.80 18.77
CA ARG A 79 -12.67 1.80 19.67
C ARG A 79 -11.62 0.85 20.25
N PHE A 80 -10.67 0.37 19.44
CA PHE A 80 -9.79 -0.75 19.80
C PHE A 80 -8.32 -0.36 20.00
N VAL A 81 -7.80 0.66 19.32
CA VAL A 81 -6.38 1.06 19.37
C VAL A 81 -6.16 2.07 20.49
N LYS A 82 -6.16 1.54 21.72
CA LYS A 82 -6.07 2.32 22.97
C LYS A 82 -4.75 2.10 23.68
N GLU A 83 -4.39 3.07 24.53
CA GLU A 83 -3.27 2.90 25.44
C GLU A 83 -3.59 1.80 26.46
N PRO A 84 -2.70 0.81 26.67
CA PRO A 84 -2.91 -0.25 27.63
C PRO A 84 -3.00 0.29 29.05
N GLU A 85 -3.95 -0.20 29.86
CA GLU A 85 -4.09 0.19 31.27
C GLU A 85 -2.87 -0.20 32.11
N ALA A 86 -2.22 -1.31 31.72
CA ALA A 86 -1.00 -1.79 32.34
C ALA A 86 -0.05 -2.31 31.26
N LEU A 87 1.23 -1.92 31.36
CA LEU A 87 2.27 -2.42 30.48
C LEU A 87 2.92 -3.68 31.08
N PRO A 88 3.15 -4.72 30.27
CA PRO A 88 3.96 -5.86 30.68
C PRO A 88 5.37 -5.44 31.12
N LYS A 89 5.99 -6.24 32.00
CA LYS A 89 7.31 -5.96 32.57
C LYS A 89 8.45 -5.85 31.55
N ASP A 90 8.35 -6.59 30.44
CA ASP A 90 9.35 -6.69 29.39
C ASP A 90 8.69 -7.11 28.07
N LEU A 91 9.45 -7.03 26.98
CA LEU A 91 8.97 -7.34 25.64
C LEU A 91 8.61 -8.82 25.47
N ASP A 92 9.33 -9.75 26.11
CA ASP A 92 9.01 -11.17 26.00
C ASP A 92 7.69 -11.50 26.68
N ALA A 93 7.41 -10.88 27.83
CA ALA A 93 6.11 -10.97 28.50
C ALA A 93 5.00 -10.40 27.63
N ALA A 94 5.21 -9.22 27.02
CA ALA A 94 4.21 -8.61 26.12
C ALA A 94 3.91 -9.48 24.89
N CYS A 95 4.96 -9.98 24.22
CA CYS A 95 4.79 -10.86 23.06
C CYS A 95 4.22 -12.23 23.43
N THR A 96 4.47 -12.72 24.64
CA THR A 96 3.88 -13.97 25.14
C THR A 96 2.39 -13.79 25.40
N GLU A 97 1.98 -12.71 26.05
CA GLU A 97 0.55 -12.43 26.25
C GLU A 97 -0.18 -12.27 24.90
N LEU A 98 0.44 -11.60 23.93
CA LEU A 98 -0.12 -11.47 22.58
C LEU A 98 -0.42 -12.83 21.94
N ILE A 99 0.53 -13.77 21.96
CA ILE A 99 0.34 -15.09 21.33
C ILE A 99 -0.63 -16.00 22.10
N GLU A 100 -0.76 -15.82 23.41
CA GLU A 100 -1.75 -16.52 24.23
C GLU A 100 -3.17 -16.14 23.81
N ASN A 101 -3.40 -14.87 23.48
CA ASN A 101 -4.69 -14.34 23.03
C ASN A 101 -4.92 -14.50 21.51
N TYR A 102 -3.87 -14.71 20.70
CA TYR A 102 -3.98 -14.72 19.23
C TYR A 102 -4.90 -15.80 18.65
N SER A 103 -5.15 -16.91 19.38
CA SER A 103 -6.15 -17.89 18.90
C SER A 103 -7.57 -17.32 18.90
N ASP A 104 -7.88 -16.39 19.80
CA ASP A 104 -9.20 -15.77 19.90
C ASP A 104 -9.38 -14.69 18.84
N TRP A 105 -8.29 -14.04 18.40
CA TRP A 105 -8.28 -13.21 17.20
C TRP A 105 -8.72 -14.01 15.97
N ILE A 106 -8.12 -15.19 15.76
CA ILE A 106 -8.43 -16.02 14.60
C ILE A 106 -9.91 -16.42 14.58
N LYS A 107 -10.45 -16.87 15.72
CA LYS A 107 -11.88 -17.21 15.83
C LYS A 107 -12.78 -16.00 15.62
N ALA A 108 -12.38 -14.83 16.12
CA ALA A 108 -13.21 -13.64 16.07
C ALA A 108 -13.28 -13.02 14.67
N VAL A 109 -12.15 -12.99 13.96
CA VAL A 109 -11.99 -12.33 12.66
C VAL A 109 -12.32 -13.26 11.50
N TYR A 110 -11.90 -14.53 11.57
CA TYR A 110 -12.21 -15.52 10.55
C TYR A 110 -13.46 -16.35 10.90
N PHE A 111 -14.41 -15.74 11.61
CA PHE A 111 -15.58 -16.40 12.20
C PHE A 111 -16.44 -17.19 11.19
N ASP A 112 -16.41 -16.82 9.91
CA ASP A 112 -17.12 -17.49 8.82
C ASP A 112 -16.22 -18.09 7.74
N ASP A 113 -14.90 -18.16 7.98
CA ASP A 113 -13.93 -18.85 7.12
C ASP A 113 -13.33 -20.05 7.86
N ASP A 114 -14.08 -21.14 7.88
CA ASP A 114 -13.68 -22.40 8.51
C ASP A 114 -12.34 -22.90 7.98
N ARG A 115 -12.02 -22.69 6.70
CA ARG A 115 -10.76 -23.12 6.12
C ARG A 115 -9.59 -22.32 6.70
N ALA A 116 -9.72 -21.00 6.81
CA ALA A 116 -8.68 -20.17 7.42
C ALA A 116 -8.47 -20.51 8.90
N GLN A 117 -9.56 -20.78 9.64
CA GLN A 117 -9.46 -21.24 11.02
C GLN A 117 -8.75 -22.60 11.11
N LEU A 118 -9.17 -23.59 10.31
CA LEU A 118 -8.56 -24.92 10.29
C LEU A 118 -7.07 -24.86 9.93
N GLU A 119 -6.71 -24.13 8.88
CA GLU A 119 -5.31 -23.95 8.48
C GLU A 119 -4.48 -23.32 9.61
N PHE A 120 -5.06 -22.34 10.31
CA PHE A 120 -4.38 -21.75 11.46
C PHE A 120 -4.16 -22.79 12.56
N PHE A 121 -5.19 -23.56 12.94
CA PHE A 121 -5.12 -24.50 14.06
C PHE A 121 -4.29 -25.75 13.75
N ASP A 122 -4.30 -26.25 12.50
CA ASP A 122 -3.45 -27.36 12.03
C ASP A 122 -1.96 -26.99 12.07
N HIS A 123 -1.64 -25.71 11.91
CA HIS A 123 -0.29 -25.18 11.96
C HIS A 123 -0.06 -24.23 13.14
N LYS A 124 -0.85 -24.33 14.21
CA LYS A 124 -0.91 -23.36 15.32
C LYS A 124 0.47 -22.98 15.86
N LYS A 125 1.31 -23.96 16.17
CA LYS A 125 2.65 -23.70 16.72
C LYS A 125 3.53 -22.87 15.79
N LYS A 126 3.50 -23.16 14.48
CA LYS A 126 4.26 -22.43 13.47
C LYS A 126 3.71 -21.00 13.34
N ASN A 127 2.39 -20.87 13.26
CA ASN A 127 1.72 -19.57 13.09
C ASN A 127 1.93 -18.67 14.31
N LEU A 128 1.79 -19.18 15.52
CA LEU A 128 2.12 -18.45 16.75
C LEU A 128 3.61 -18.08 16.84
N GLY A 129 4.50 -18.94 16.31
CA GLY A 129 5.92 -18.60 16.19
C GLY A 129 6.19 -17.41 15.28
N VAL A 130 5.46 -17.31 14.15
CA VAL A 130 5.52 -16.15 13.24
C VAL A 130 5.00 -14.88 13.94
N VAL A 131 3.87 -14.96 14.65
CA VAL A 131 3.31 -13.83 15.41
C VAL A 131 4.28 -13.37 16.50
N LYS A 132 4.86 -14.30 17.27
CA LYS A 132 5.88 -13.97 18.28
C LYS A 132 7.10 -13.27 17.64
N GLY A 133 7.56 -13.77 16.49
CA GLY A 133 8.67 -13.18 15.74
C GLY A 133 8.36 -11.77 15.24
N LYS A 134 7.15 -11.54 14.71
CA LYS A 134 6.68 -10.20 14.31
C LYS A 134 6.67 -9.24 15.50
N CYS A 135 6.09 -9.66 16.64
CA CYS A 135 6.06 -8.85 17.85
C CYS A 135 7.48 -8.50 18.36
N ALA A 136 8.38 -9.48 18.40
CA ALA A 136 9.76 -9.24 18.80
C ALA A 136 10.48 -8.26 17.86
N LYS A 137 10.18 -8.31 16.55
CA LYS A 137 10.71 -7.37 15.56
C LYS A 137 10.18 -5.94 15.75
N VAL A 138 8.91 -5.78 16.14
CA VAL A 138 8.34 -4.48 16.51
C VAL A 138 9.10 -3.87 17.70
N GLY A 139 9.60 -4.69 18.62
CA GLY A 139 10.57 -4.23 19.63
C GLY A 139 10.02 -3.26 20.68
N ASN A 140 8.69 -3.11 20.78
CA ASN A 140 8.04 -2.11 21.64
C ASN A 140 6.93 -2.73 22.49
N ILE A 141 7.04 -2.55 23.82
CA ILE A 141 6.13 -3.12 24.82
C ILE A 141 4.71 -2.56 24.68
N ALA A 142 4.57 -1.24 24.49
CA ALA A 142 3.27 -0.57 24.40
C ALA A 142 2.52 -0.96 23.13
N ALA A 143 3.21 -1.07 22.00
CA ALA A 143 2.61 -1.56 20.75
C ALA A 143 2.12 -3.00 20.90
N ALA A 144 2.94 -3.90 21.46
CA ALA A 144 2.54 -5.29 21.69
C ALA A 144 1.34 -5.43 22.65
N ALA A 145 1.33 -4.64 23.74
CA ALA A 145 0.20 -4.60 24.67
C ALA A 145 -1.07 -4.02 24.03
N CYS A 146 -0.95 -3.01 23.17
CA CYS A 146 -2.06 -2.48 22.37
C CYS A 146 -2.65 -3.56 21.46
N MET A 147 -1.83 -4.34 20.76
CA MET A 147 -2.30 -5.44 19.91
C MET A 147 -3.10 -6.47 20.73
N THR A 148 -2.63 -6.83 21.93
CA THR A 148 -3.39 -7.70 22.84
C THR A 148 -4.73 -7.08 23.23
N GLY A 149 -4.77 -5.77 23.51
CA GLY A 149 -6.00 -5.02 23.77
C GLY A 149 -6.98 -5.04 22.59
N VAL A 150 -6.47 -4.88 21.36
CA VAL A 150 -7.25 -5.00 20.12
C VAL A 150 -7.86 -6.40 20.03
N ILE A 151 -7.08 -7.46 20.27
CA ILE A 151 -7.61 -8.84 20.23
C ILE A 151 -8.74 -9.01 21.24
N LYS A 152 -8.52 -8.63 22.50
CA LYS A 152 -9.55 -8.75 23.55
C LYS A 152 -10.81 -7.95 23.20
N GLY A 153 -10.66 -6.76 22.62
CA GLY A 153 -11.77 -5.93 22.19
C GLY A 153 -12.53 -6.50 20.99
N VAL A 154 -11.85 -7.00 19.97
CA VAL A 154 -12.46 -7.58 18.76
C VAL A 154 -13.10 -8.94 19.05
N SER A 155 -12.52 -9.70 19.96
CA SER A 155 -13.06 -10.99 20.39
C SER A 155 -14.24 -10.88 21.35
N ALA A 156 -14.62 -9.68 21.79
CA ALA A 156 -15.80 -9.46 22.63
C ALA A 156 -17.12 -9.68 21.86
N ASP A 157 -18.18 -10.05 22.58
CA ASP A 157 -19.49 -10.40 22.01
C ASP A 157 -20.27 -9.19 21.43
N ASP A 158 -19.82 -7.97 21.71
CA ASP A 158 -20.48 -6.72 21.33
C ASP A 158 -19.96 -6.12 20.01
N VAL A 159 -19.12 -6.86 19.28
CA VAL A 159 -18.61 -6.47 17.96
C VAL A 159 -19.52 -7.03 16.88
N SER A 160 -20.07 -6.13 16.05
CA SER A 160 -21.01 -6.50 15.00
C SER A 160 -20.36 -7.38 13.93
N GLU A 161 -21.16 -8.21 13.25
CA GLU A 161 -20.69 -9.02 12.13
C GLU A 161 -20.09 -8.16 11.01
N ALA A 162 -20.70 -7.00 10.72
CA ALA A 162 -20.20 -6.05 9.72
C ALA A 162 -18.79 -5.53 10.08
N ASP A 163 -18.55 -5.18 11.35
CA ASP A 163 -17.23 -4.75 11.80
C ASP A 163 -16.22 -5.90 11.72
N ARG A 164 -16.61 -7.12 12.13
CA ARG A 164 -15.76 -8.31 12.00
C ARG A 164 -15.38 -8.57 10.54
N LYS A 165 -16.31 -8.37 9.61
CA LYS A 165 -16.06 -8.47 8.16
C LYS A 165 -15.10 -7.42 7.64
N LEU A 166 -15.22 -6.18 8.11
CA LEU A 166 -14.28 -5.11 7.76
C LEU A 166 -12.87 -5.43 8.28
N ILE A 167 -12.77 -5.93 9.52
CA ILE A 167 -11.50 -6.36 10.11
C ILE A 167 -10.94 -7.57 9.34
N GLN A 168 -11.78 -8.54 8.95
CA GLN A 168 -11.34 -9.71 8.17
C GLN A 168 -10.77 -9.34 6.80
N ALA A 169 -11.26 -8.26 6.18
CA ALA A 169 -10.72 -7.77 4.90
C ALA A 169 -9.28 -7.25 5.05
N GLU A 170 -8.94 -6.68 6.21
CA GLU A 170 -7.61 -6.13 6.51
C GLU A 170 -7.20 -6.45 7.97
N PRO A 171 -6.84 -7.71 8.27
CA PRO A 171 -6.68 -8.18 9.65
C PRO A 171 -5.49 -7.54 10.36
N ASP A 172 -4.45 -7.16 9.62
CA ASP A 172 -3.27 -6.54 10.23
C ASP A 172 -3.46 -5.03 10.50
N TYR A 173 -4.50 -4.37 9.95
CA TYR A 173 -4.65 -2.91 10.00
C TYR A 173 -4.67 -2.34 11.43
N LEU A 174 -5.48 -2.91 12.33
CA LEU A 174 -5.55 -2.44 13.72
C LEU A 174 -4.23 -2.67 14.48
N PHE A 175 -3.44 -3.68 14.10
CA PHE A 175 -2.12 -3.90 14.67
C PHE A 175 -1.10 -2.90 14.12
N ASP A 176 -1.18 -2.58 12.84
CA ASP A 176 -0.35 -1.55 12.22
C ASP A 176 -0.61 -0.17 12.85
N GLU A 177 -1.87 0.15 13.17
CA GLU A 177 -2.23 1.37 13.92
C GLU A 177 -1.68 1.36 15.36
N CYS A 178 -1.65 0.20 16.05
CA CYS A 178 -0.94 0.08 17.33
C CYS A 178 0.57 0.37 17.18
N VAL A 179 1.22 -0.14 16.13
CA VAL A 179 2.65 0.14 15.85
C VAL A 179 2.85 1.61 15.53
N ALA A 180 2.03 2.19 14.65
CA ALA A 180 2.15 3.58 14.25
C ALA A 180 1.99 4.54 15.43
N LYS A 181 1.06 4.21 16.34
CA LYS A 181 0.79 5.02 17.53
C LYS A 181 1.85 4.89 18.62
N PHE A 182 2.36 3.68 18.88
CA PHE A 182 3.21 3.40 20.06
C PHE A 182 4.67 3.10 19.73
N ALA A 183 5.00 2.84 18.47
CA ALA A 183 6.34 2.54 17.97
C ALA A 183 6.63 3.22 16.61
N PRO A 184 6.44 4.56 16.49
CA PRO A 184 6.55 5.25 15.19
C PRO A 184 7.94 5.13 14.55
N ASP A 185 9.00 4.97 15.34
CA ASP A 185 10.39 4.84 14.87
C ASP A 185 10.71 3.44 14.28
N ASN A 186 9.78 2.49 14.38
CA ASN A 186 9.97 1.10 13.96
C ASN A 186 9.20 0.74 12.67
N GLN A 187 8.67 1.74 11.97
CA GLN A 187 8.01 1.60 10.66
C GLN A 187 9.01 1.65 9.49
#